data_AF-A0A3D1P7S1-F1
#
_entry.id   AF-A0A3D1P7S1-F1
#
_cell.length_a   1.000
_cell.length_b   1.000
_cell.length_c   1.000
_cell.angle_alpha   90.00
_cell.angle_beta   90.00
_cell.angle_gamma   90.00
#
_symmetry.space_group_name_H-M   'P 1'
#
loop_
_entity.id
_entity.type
_entity.pdbx_description
1 polymer ?
#
loop_
_entity_poly.entity_id
_entity_poly.type
_entity_poly.pdbx_seq_one_letter_code
_entity_poly.pdbx_strand_id
1 'polypeptide(L)'
;MNFFDKLNAAIAENNSLLFLGLDPNPEMMPYTRIEADIITQLRDWLQLLIAQTSHLVCAYKPTLGFYQALGVRGMELLQQTLQAIPAHIPIILDAKHSDLNTSTIFARTVFADWQVDAITLSPYPGQDCVAPFLVYPGKGVFVLCCTSNPGAIAVQQYPSAESPLYLQIVKEAKNWGTPEQLGLEVGTISTDVLSHIRAIAPERILLARSIWAEGGNLNQLLAAGLNANGNGLLIPVPQDILSSDNPSTQIQSLRQEINQTRERVTSEGSRCSVWLPDVCLLNQPPYLDLILQLYDIGCIAFGNFVQASGAIFPYYIDLRKIISNPQVFEQILSAYANILQNLSFDRIAGIPYGSLPTATGLALRLNYPMIYPRKEVKAHGSRRLIEGNFSAGETVVVVDDILISGKSAMEGAEKLKSAGLNVNDIVVFIDHEQGVKDKLKANGYCAHAVLTISDITETLYEAGRINQKQYQALAEG
;
A
#
# COMPACT_ATOMS: atom_id res chain seq x y z
N MET A 1 -14.17 17.15 0.11
CA MET A 1 -12.88 16.45 -0.09
C MET A 1 -12.47 15.90 1.27
N ASN A 2 -12.06 14.64 1.37
CA ASN A 2 -11.58 14.10 2.65
C ASN A 2 -10.17 14.66 2.98
N PHE A 3 -9.74 14.58 4.24
CA PHE A 3 -8.45 15.11 4.69
C PHE A 3 -7.26 14.50 3.95
N PHE A 4 -7.24 13.18 3.73
CA PHE A 4 -6.11 12.51 3.08
C PHE A 4 -6.02 12.84 1.59
N ASP A 5 -7.14 13.02 0.88
CA ASP A 5 -7.21 13.52 -0.49
C ASP A 5 -6.67 14.95 -0.55
N LYS A 6 -7.10 15.81 0.38
CA LYS A 6 -6.63 17.19 0.51
C LYS A 6 -5.12 17.24 0.76
N LEU A 7 -4.62 16.39 1.64
CA LEU A 7 -3.21 16.25 1.94
C LEU A 7 -2.42 15.75 0.74
N ASN A 8 -2.88 14.69 0.06
CA ASN A 8 -2.21 14.15 -1.12
C ASN A 8 -2.19 15.16 -2.28
N ALA A 9 -3.26 15.93 -2.45
CA ALA A 9 -3.30 17.03 -3.42
C ALA A 9 -2.27 18.11 -3.07
N ALA A 10 -2.19 18.54 -1.81
CA ALA A 10 -1.19 19.52 -1.37
C ALA A 10 0.24 19.00 -1.47
N ILE A 11 0.49 17.72 -1.15
CA ILE A 11 1.79 17.05 -1.34
C ILE A 11 2.20 17.09 -2.81
N ALA A 12 1.27 16.77 -3.72
CA ALA A 12 1.53 16.74 -5.15
C ALA A 12 1.76 18.15 -5.74
N GLU A 13 0.88 19.10 -5.41
CA GLU A 13 0.93 20.48 -5.90
C GLU A 13 2.19 21.22 -5.42
N ASN A 14 2.51 21.09 -4.13
CA ASN A 14 3.68 21.77 -3.55
C ASN A 14 4.97 20.93 -3.60
N ASN A 15 4.89 19.70 -4.13
CA ASN A 15 5.94 18.69 -4.10
C ASN A 15 6.67 18.64 -2.74
N SER A 16 5.91 18.51 -1.65
CA SER A 16 6.41 18.69 -0.29
C SER A 16 5.82 17.68 0.68
N LEU A 17 6.65 17.23 1.63
CA LEU A 17 6.22 16.48 2.81
C LEU A 17 6.29 17.34 4.09
N LEU A 18 6.63 18.62 3.94
CA LEU A 18 6.82 19.52 5.06
C LEU A 18 5.47 20.03 5.58
N PHE A 19 5.30 20.04 6.90
CA PHE A 19 4.24 20.81 7.55
C PHE A 19 4.85 21.89 8.44
N LEU A 20 4.18 23.02 8.55
CA LEU A 20 4.63 24.14 9.38
C LEU A 20 3.79 24.28 10.64
N GLY A 21 4.45 24.37 11.79
CA GLY A 21 3.81 24.66 13.07
C GLY A 21 3.44 26.14 13.16
N LEU A 22 2.16 26.44 13.41
CA LEU A 22 1.67 27.80 13.60
C LEU A 22 1.47 28.06 15.09
N ASP A 23 2.58 28.19 15.81
CA ASP A 23 2.61 28.27 17.26
C ASP A 23 2.92 29.72 17.70
N PRO A 24 1.98 30.44 18.34
CA PRO A 24 2.17 31.84 18.73
C PRO A 24 3.06 31.96 19.97
N ASN A 25 4.35 31.62 19.83
CA ASN A 25 5.35 31.77 20.88
C ASN A 25 6.07 33.13 20.78
N PRO A 26 5.88 34.06 21.73
CA PRO A 26 6.57 35.35 21.72
C PRO A 26 8.09 35.27 21.65
N GLU A 27 8.69 34.23 22.24
CA GLU A 27 10.15 34.07 22.28
C GLU A 27 10.76 33.76 20.90
N MET A 28 9.95 33.27 19.96
CA MET A 28 10.38 32.90 18.62
C MET A 28 10.20 34.03 17.60
N MET A 29 9.56 35.14 17.98
CA MET A 29 9.24 36.22 17.05
C MET A 29 10.50 37.03 16.72
N PRO A 30 10.87 37.18 15.44
CA PRO A 30 12.13 37.83 15.06
C PRO A 30 12.17 39.34 15.32
N TYR A 31 11.00 39.98 15.50
CA TYR A 31 10.89 41.41 15.75
C TYR A 31 9.78 41.71 16.75
N THR A 32 10.05 42.59 17.73
CA THR A 32 9.04 43.16 18.61
C THR A 32 8.84 44.63 18.28
N ARG A 33 7.60 45.01 17.94
CA ARG A 33 7.20 46.41 17.75
C ARG A 33 6.76 46.98 19.09
N ILE A 34 7.44 48.03 19.56
CA ILE A 34 7.23 48.62 20.90
C ILE A 34 5.80 49.14 21.09
N GLU A 35 5.13 49.59 20.03
CA GLU A 35 3.81 50.23 20.09
C GLU A 35 2.62 49.29 19.88
N ALA A 36 2.85 48.05 19.43
CA ALA A 36 1.78 47.10 19.13
C ALA A 36 1.54 46.12 20.27
N ASP A 37 0.28 45.79 20.53
CA ASP A 37 -0.07 44.71 21.47
C ASP A 37 0.46 43.34 20.99
N ILE A 38 0.89 42.49 21.92
CA ILE A 38 1.57 41.23 21.61
C ILE A 38 0.71 40.27 20.76
N ILE A 39 -0.61 40.21 20.98
CA ILE A 39 -1.51 39.35 20.19
C ILE A 39 -1.55 39.83 18.73
N THR A 40 -1.56 41.15 18.53
CA THR A 40 -1.51 41.74 17.19
C THR A 40 -0.21 41.39 16.47
N GLN A 41 0.92 41.46 17.18
CA GLN A 41 2.23 41.09 16.61
C GLN A 41 2.30 39.60 16.23
N LEU A 42 1.82 38.72 17.12
CA LEU A 42 1.75 37.28 16.87
C LEU A 42 0.85 36.96 15.66
N ARG A 43 -0.30 37.61 15.55
CA ARG A 43 -1.19 37.48 14.39
C ARG A 43 -0.50 37.85 13.09
N ASP A 44 0.10 39.03 13.05
CA ASP A 44 0.74 39.54 11.85
C ASP A 44 1.92 38.64 11.43
N TRP A 45 2.68 38.13 12.40
CA TRP A 45 3.75 37.16 12.17
C TRP A 45 3.23 35.83 11.61
N LEU A 46 2.20 35.23 12.21
CA LEU A 46 1.61 33.98 11.71
C LEU A 46 1.02 34.13 10.30
N GLN A 47 0.34 35.24 10.02
CA GLN A 47 -0.18 35.53 8.67
C GLN A 47 0.95 35.69 7.64
N LEU A 48 2.05 36.34 8.02
CA LEU A 48 3.22 36.47 7.17
C LEU A 48 3.84 35.09 6.86
N LEU A 49 3.99 34.23 7.87
CA LEU A 49 4.48 32.86 7.68
C LEU A 49 3.60 32.09 6.70
N ILE A 50 2.27 32.15 6.84
CA ILE A 50 1.34 31.48 5.92
C ILE A 50 1.53 32.00 4.49
N ALA A 51 1.57 33.33 4.31
CA ALA A 51 1.73 33.95 3.00
C ALA A 51 3.05 33.53 2.33
N GLN A 52 4.14 33.44 3.08
CA GLN A 52 5.47 33.10 2.56
C GLN A 52 5.68 31.61 2.30
N THR A 53 4.90 30.72 2.93
CA THR A 53 5.22 29.28 2.97
C THR A 53 4.16 28.38 2.37
N SER A 54 2.97 28.89 2.05
CA SER A 54 1.83 28.09 1.55
C SER A 54 2.14 27.23 0.32
N HIS A 55 3.03 27.69 -0.56
CA HIS A 55 3.47 26.97 -1.76
C HIS A 55 4.66 26.01 -1.53
N LEU A 56 5.13 25.90 -0.28
CA LEU A 56 6.30 25.11 0.12
C LEU A 56 5.96 23.96 1.07
N VAL A 57 4.78 23.98 1.69
CA VAL A 57 4.36 23.02 2.73
C VAL A 57 3.09 22.29 2.30
N CYS A 58 2.88 21.06 2.78
CA CYS A 58 1.69 20.27 2.49
C CYS A 58 0.62 20.34 3.58
N ALA A 59 0.92 20.93 4.75
CA ALA A 59 -0.05 21.13 5.83
C ALA A 59 0.39 22.24 6.80
N TYR A 60 -0.56 22.80 7.53
CA TYR A 60 -0.29 23.65 8.69
C TYR A 60 -0.77 22.97 9.98
N LYS A 61 0.02 23.09 11.05
CA LYS A 61 -0.24 22.43 12.32
C LYS A 61 -0.21 23.39 13.51
N PRO A 62 -1.31 24.13 13.80
CA PRO A 62 -1.39 24.93 15.02
C PRO A 62 -1.44 24.05 16.27
N THR A 63 -0.62 24.33 17.27
CA THR A 63 -0.64 23.62 18.57
C THR A 63 -1.54 24.34 19.56
N LEU A 64 -2.65 23.70 19.93
CA LEU A 64 -3.72 24.30 20.72
C LEU A 64 -3.23 24.89 22.06
N GLY A 65 -2.25 24.25 22.70
CA GLY A 65 -1.70 24.67 23.99
C GLY A 65 -1.13 26.09 24.00
N PHE A 66 -0.48 26.54 22.91
CA PHE A 66 0.05 27.92 22.82
C PHE A 66 -1.07 28.96 22.80
N TYR A 67 -2.16 28.68 22.07
CA TYR A 67 -3.32 29.56 22.00
C TYR A 67 -4.07 29.60 23.33
N GLN A 68 -4.22 28.45 24.01
CA GLN A 68 -4.84 28.39 25.33
C GLN A 68 -4.05 29.17 26.39
N ALA A 69 -2.72 29.11 26.35
CA ALA A 69 -1.85 29.84 27.28
C ALA A 69 -2.00 31.37 27.17
N LEU A 70 -2.44 31.88 26.02
CA LEU A 70 -2.73 33.30 25.77
C LEU A 70 -4.16 33.71 26.18
N GLY A 71 -4.94 32.80 26.78
CA GLY A 71 -6.30 33.05 27.27
C GLY A 71 -7.32 33.29 26.15
N VAL A 72 -8.37 34.05 26.45
CA VAL A 72 -9.48 34.31 25.50
C VAL A 72 -8.98 34.93 24.20
N ARG A 73 -8.06 35.90 24.30
CA ARG A 73 -7.46 36.57 23.13
C ARG A 73 -6.62 35.61 22.29
N GLY A 74 -6.02 34.60 22.93
CA GLY A 74 -5.35 33.50 22.24
C GLY A 74 -6.30 32.60 21.46
N MET A 75 -7.48 32.31 22.00
CA MET A 75 -8.49 31.54 21.28
C MET A 75 -9.10 32.31 20.10
N GLU A 76 -9.26 33.64 20.24
CA GLU A 76 -9.61 34.52 19.11
C GLU A 76 -8.51 34.52 18.04
N LEU A 77 -7.24 34.55 18.47
CA LEU A 77 -6.09 34.44 17.57
C LEU A 77 -6.09 33.10 16.82
N LEU A 78 -6.44 31.98 17.46
CA LEU A 78 -6.57 30.68 16.79
C LEU A 78 -7.56 30.77 15.62
N GLN A 79 -8.74 31.35 15.84
CA GLN A 79 -9.74 31.50 14.79
C GLN A 79 -9.22 32.34 13.62
N GLN A 80 -8.52 33.44 13.91
CA GLN A 80 -7.91 34.29 12.88
C GLN A 80 -6.81 33.55 12.10
N THR A 81 -5.98 32.75 12.79
CA THR A 81 -4.95 31.93 12.14
C THR A 81 -5.57 30.87 11.25
N LEU A 82 -6.61 30.16 11.71
CA LEU A 82 -7.31 29.15 10.92
C LEU A 82 -7.92 29.74 9.63
N GLN A 83 -8.53 30.93 9.73
CA GLN A 83 -9.11 31.64 8.58
C GLN A 83 -8.07 32.13 7.57
N ALA A 84 -6.83 32.38 8.01
CA ALA A 84 -5.76 32.84 7.13
C ALA A 84 -5.16 31.71 6.28
N ILE A 85 -5.34 30.44 6.66
CA ILE A 85 -4.80 29.28 5.93
C ILE A 85 -5.56 29.09 4.61
N PRO A 86 -4.87 28.99 3.46
CA PRO A 86 -5.52 28.73 2.18
C PRO A 86 -6.37 27.46 2.20
N ALA A 87 -7.59 27.53 1.66
CA ALA A 87 -8.57 26.45 1.74
C ALA A 87 -8.11 25.10 1.14
N HIS A 88 -7.14 25.10 0.22
CA HIS A 88 -6.58 23.89 -0.39
C HIS A 88 -5.54 23.20 0.51
N ILE A 89 -4.94 23.89 1.48
CA ILE A 89 -3.93 23.33 2.39
C ILE A 89 -4.63 22.75 3.63
N PRO A 90 -4.37 21.49 4.02
CA PRO A 90 -4.99 20.88 5.17
C PRO A 90 -4.47 21.45 6.50
N ILE A 91 -5.38 21.47 7.48
CA ILE A 91 -5.10 21.94 8.85
C ILE A 91 -5.11 20.74 9.80
N ILE A 92 -4.02 20.55 10.54
CA ILE A 92 -3.87 19.53 11.58
C ILE A 92 -3.81 20.22 12.95
N LEU A 93 -4.88 20.21 13.72
CA LEU A 93 -4.85 20.77 15.08
C LEU A 93 -4.07 19.84 16.02
N ASP A 94 -2.95 20.31 16.55
CA ASP A 94 -2.20 19.58 17.54
C ASP A 94 -2.77 19.85 18.94
N ALA A 95 -3.73 19.02 19.36
CA ALA A 95 -4.46 19.14 20.62
C ALA A 95 -4.06 18.10 21.67
N LYS A 96 -3.55 16.93 21.24
CA LYS A 96 -3.23 15.78 22.11
C LYS A 96 -4.37 15.45 23.09
N HIS A 97 -5.61 15.61 22.63
CA HIS A 97 -6.78 15.49 23.48
C HIS A 97 -6.97 14.04 23.95
N SER A 98 -7.51 13.90 25.17
CA SER A 98 -7.57 12.61 25.88
C SER A 98 -8.60 12.65 27.00
N ASP A 99 -9.89 12.61 26.67
CA ASP A 99 -10.95 12.62 27.69
C ASP A 99 -12.23 11.91 27.20
N LEU A 100 -12.80 11.03 28.02
CA LEU A 100 -14.00 10.27 27.63
C LEU A 100 -15.27 11.14 27.57
N ASN A 101 -15.40 12.12 28.47
CA ASN A 101 -16.65 12.86 28.66
C ASN A 101 -16.81 14.00 27.65
N THR A 102 -15.71 14.63 27.27
CA THR A 102 -15.70 15.83 26.43
C THR A 102 -15.37 15.57 24.97
N SER A 103 -14.85 14.38 24.61
CA SER A 103 -14.43 14.04 23.24
C SER A 103 -15.52 14.29 22.19
N THR A 104 -16.78 13.94 22.44
CA THR A 104 -17.88 14.16 21.48
C THR A 104 -18.13 15.64 21.21
N ILE A 105 -18.15 16.46 22.27
CA ILE A 105 -18.36 17.91 22.14
C ILE A 105 -17.14 18.53 21.47
N PHE A 106 -15.94 18.12 21.87
CA PHE A 106 -14.70 18.66 21.33
C PHE A 106 -14.50 18.30 19.85
N ALA A 107 -14.81 17.07 19.44
CA ALA A 107 -14.80 16.65 18.04
C ALA A 107 -15.74 17.52 17.18
N ARG A 108 -16.95 17.81 17.66
CA ARG A 108 -17.88 18.73 16.99
C ARG A 108 -17.28 20.12 16.86
N THR A 109 -16.74 20.68 17.94
CA THR A 109 -16.13 22.01 17.92
C THR A 109 -14.98 22.09 16.91
N VAL A 110 -14.09 21.09 16.91
CA VAL A 110 -12.91 21.08 16.02
C VAL A 110 -13.31 20.91 14.55
N PHE A 111 -14.20 19.98 14.24
CA PHE A 111 -14.50 19.62 12.85
C PHE A 111 -15.65 20.41 12.23
N ALA A 112 -16.68 20.76 13.00
CA ALA A 112 -17.83 21.50 12.50
C ALA A 112 -17.67 23.01 12.68
N ASP A 113 -17.25 23.45 13.88
CA ASP A 113 -17.20 24.89 14.18
C ASP A 113 -15.89 25.52 13.68
N TRP A 114 -14.75 24.90 13.98
CA TRP A 114 -13.42 25.40 13.57
C TRP A 114 -12.99 24.93 12.19
N GLN A 115 -13.73 23.98 11.59
CA GLN A 115 -13.49 23.44 10.26
C GLN A 115 -12.07 22.89 10.03
N VAL A 116 -11.42 22.42 11.09
CA VAL A 116 -10.12 21.76 11.01
C VAL A 116 -10.24 20.44 10.25
N ASP A 117 -9.19 20.01 9.56
CA ASP A 117 -9.22 18.79 8.75
C ASP A 117 -8.77 17.54 9.53
N ALA A 118 -7.82 17.68 10.46
CA ALA A 118 -7.35 16.59 11.31
C ALA A 118 -6.94 17.03 12.73
N ILE A 119 -6.85 16.08 13.67
CA ILE A 119 -6.49 16.34 15.08
C ILE A 119 -5.52 15.29 15.64
N THR A 120 -4.62 15.70 16.56
CA THR A 120 -3.80 14.77 17.35
C THR A 120 -4.49 14.36 18.67
N LEU A 121 -4.40 13.08 19.03
CA LEU A 121 -5.03 12.49 20.22
C LEU A 121 -4.04 11.60 21.01
N SER A 122 -4.25 11.51 22.33
CA SER A 122 -3.49 10.56 23.17
C SER A 122 -4.14 9.18 23.17
N PRO A 123 -3.37 8.08 23.03
CA PRO A 123 -3.91 6.73 22.96
C PRO A 123 -4.25 6.12 24.32
N TYR A 124 -3.73 6.68 25.42
CA TYR A 124 -3.61 5.96 26.69
C TYR A 124 -4.95 5.45 27.26
N PRO A 125 -6.06 6.22 27.20
CA PRO A 125 -7.36 5.73 27.64
C PRO A 125 -8.00 4.68 26.72
N GLY A 126 -7.43 4.43 25.53
CA GLY A 126 -7.94 3.47 24.54
C GLY A 126 -8.79 4.08 23.43
N GLN A 127 -9.33 3.20 22.58
CA GLN A 127 -10.09 3.56 21.37
C GLN A 127 -11.34 4.40 21.68
N ASP A 128 -11.96 4.24 22.85
CA ASP A 128 -13.20 4.94 23.21
C ASP A 128 -13.05 6.46 23.24
N CYS A 129 -11.85 6.99 23.55
CA CYS A 129 -11.55 8.43 23.44
C CYS A 129 -11.32 8.89 21.99
N VAL A 130 -10.99 7.98 21.08
CA VAL A 130 -10.68 8.27 19.69
C VAL A 130 -11.91 8.15 18.80
N ALA A 131 -12.81 7.21 19.12
CA ALA A 131 -14.02 6.92 18.35
C ALA A 131 -14.88 8.17 18.05
N PRO A 132 -15.10 9.12 19.00
CA PRO A 132 -15.89 10.32 18.72
C PRO A 132 -15.31 11.23 17.64
N PHE A 133 -14.01 11.12 17.34
CA PHE A 133 -13.38 11.85 16.24
C PHE A 133 -13.48 11.08 14.91
N LEU A 134 -13.42 9.75 14.96
CA LEU A 134 -13.47 8.87 13.78
C LEU A 134 -14.86 8.80 13.12
N VAL A 135 -15.94 9.12 13.86
CA VAL A 135 -17.30 9.17 13.28
C VAL A 135 -17.49 10.31 12.27
N TYR A 136 -16.55 11.27 12.17
CA TYR A 136 -16.62 12.36 11.19
C TYR A 136 -16.03 11.92 9.86
N PRO A 137 -16.86 11.65 8.83
CA PRO A 137 -16.36 11.17 7.56
C PRO A 137 -15.47 12.21 6.90
N GLY A 138 -14.35 11.73 6.38
CA GLY A 138 -13.38 12.56 5.70
C GLY A 138 -12.56 13.52 6.57
N LYS A 139 -12.61 13.37 7.90
CA LYS A 139 -11.66 14.01 8.83
C LYS A 139 -10.53 13.05 9.21
N GLY A 140 -9.38 13.61 9.59
CA GLY A 140 -8.20 12.84 9.99
C GLY A 140 -7.95 12.82 11.50
N VAL A 141 -7.34 11.76 11.98
CA VAL A 141 -6.87 11.61 13.36
C VAL A 141 -5.42 11.15 13.35
N PHE A 142 -4.57 11.74 14.18
CA PHE A 142 -3.21 11.28 14.45
C PHE A 142 -3.10 10.81 15.89
N VAL A 143 -2.83 9.52 16.10
CA VAL A 143 -2.67 8.96 17.45
C VAL A 143 -1.22 9.04 17.87
N LEU A 144 -0.95 9.63 19.04
CA LEU A 144 0.40 9.73 19.59
C LEU A 144 0.95 8.36 19.97
N CYS A 145 1.98 7.88 19.27
CA CYS A 145 2.57 6.57 19.55
C CYS A 145 3.88 6.66 20.33
N CYS A 146 4.74 7.59 19.96
CA CYS A 146 6.11 7.70 20.49
C CYS A 146 6.50 9.17 20.66
N THR A 147 7.28 9.47 21.69
CA THR A 147 7.87 10.81 21.93
C THR A 147 9.35 10.71 22.28
N SER A 148 10.12 11.74 21.93
CA SER A 148 11.58 11.76 22.10
C SER A 148 12.06 12.27 23.44
N ASN A 149 11.16 12.74 24.32
CA ASN A 149 11.55 13.37 25.57
C ASN A 149 12.10 12.31 26.57
N PRO A 150 13.21 12.60 27.30
CA PRO A 150 13.86 11.62 28.17
C PRO A 150 12.92 11.00 29.22
N GLY A 151 12.00 11.78 29.77
CA GLY A 151 11.04 11.32 30.77
C GLY A 151 10.05 10.27 30.27
N ALA A 152 9.89 10.11 28.96
CA ALA A 152 8.98 9.11 28.40
C ALA A 152 9.63 7.73 28.22
N ILE A 153 10.96 7.62 28.32
CA ILE A 153 11.70 6.35 28.12
C ILE A 153 11.17 5.26 29.06
N ALA A 154 11.03 5.57 30.36
CA ALA A 154 10.58 4.61 31.36
C ALA A 154 9.16 4.06 31.09
N VAL A 155 8.30 4.85 30.45
CA VAL A 155 6.92 4.45 30.11
C VAL A 155 6.88 3.75 28.75
N GLN A 156 7.55 4.32 27.74
CA GLN A 156 7.51 3.81 26.37
C GLN A 156 8.27 2.49 26.20
N GLN A 157 9.33 2.24 26.98
CA GLN A 157 10.10 1.00 26.92
C GLN A 157 9.57 -0.10 27.85
N TYR A 158 8.50 0.16 28.60
CA TYR A 158 7.87 -0.86 29.43
C TYR A 158 7.10 -1.88 28.57
N PRO A 159 7.06 -3.19 28.93
CA PRO A 159 7.83 -3.84 29.99
C PRO A 159 9.30 -4.12 29.64
N SER A 160 9.67 -4.15 28.35
CA SER A 160 11.05 -4.40 27.91
C SER A 160 11.36 -3.74 26.58
N ALA A 161 12.65 -3.63 26.23
CA ALA A 161 13.11 -3.10 24.94
C ALA A 161 12.62 -3.93 23.73
N GLU A 162 12.37 -5.23 23.91
CA GLU A 162 11.85 -6.13 22.87
C GLU A 162 10.34 -5.99 22.67
N SER A 163 9.60 -5.60 23.72
CA SER A 163 8.16 -5.43 23.68
C SER A 163 7.74 -4.09 24.30
N PRO A 164 8.19 -2.96 23.73
CA PRO A 164 7.94 -1.64 24.30
C PRO A 164 6.50 -1.19 24.07
N LEU A 165 5.95 -0.44 25.04
CA LEU A 165 4.58 0.09 25.01
C LEU A 165 4.27 0.89 23.75
N TYR A 166 5.24 1.67 23.23
CA TYR A 166 4.99 2.47 22.01
C TYR A 166 4.68 1.58 20.79
N LEU A 167 5.33 0.40 20.66
CA LEU A 167 5.01 -0.55 19.57
C LEU A 167 3.66 -1.24 19.81
N GLN A 168 3.30 -1.49 21.08
CA GLN A 168 1.97 -2.00 21.39
C GLN A 168 0.88 -1.00 21.00
N ILE A 169 1.08 0.30 21.29
CA ILE A 169 0.17 1.36 20.87
C ILE A 169 0.04 1.37 19.33
N VAL A 170 1.13 1.24 18.58
CA VAL A 170 1.07 1.17 17.11
C VAL A 170 0.26 -0.03 16.62
N LYS A 171 0.46 -1.21 17.22
CA LYS A 171 -0.27 -2.45 16.88
C LYS A 171 -1.78 -2.32 17.13
N GLU A 172 -2.18 -1.63 18.19
CA GLU A 172 -3.59 -1.39 18.51
C GLU A 172 -4.18 -0.27 17.64
N ALA A 173 -3.54 0.91 17.63
CA ALA A 173 -4.05 2.12 16.99
C ALA A 173 -4.23 1.98 15.48
N LYS A 174 -3.39 1.16 14.81
CA LYS A 174 -3.56 0.87 13.39
C LYS A 174 -4.86 0.13 13.06
N ASN A 175 -5.61 -0.37 14.04
CA ASN A 175 -6.89 -1.03 13.81
C ASN A 175 -8.09 -0.15 14.22
N TRP A 176 -7.87 1.02 14.81
CA TRP A 176 -8.97 1.85 15.35
C TRP A 176 -9.75 2.61 14.28
N GLY A 177 -9.14 2.89 13.12
CA GLY A 177 -9.76 3.59 11.99
C GLY A 177 -9.16 3.16 10.65
N THR A 178 -9.80 3.53 9.54
CA THR A 178 -9.31 3.17 8.19
C THR A 178 -7.99 3.88 7.86
N PRO A 179 -7.20 3.38 6.89
CA PRO A 179 -6.00 4.07 6.41
C PRO A 179 -6.26 5.53 5.98
N GLU A 180 -7.47 5.84 5.51
CA GLU A 180 -7.93 7.15 5.06
C GLU A 180 -8.53 8.02 6.17
N GLN A 181 -8.42 7.60 7.44
CA GLN A 181 -8.89 8.39 8.59
C GLN A 181 -7.86 8.50 9.72
N LEU A 182 -6.96 7.51 9.87
CA LEU A 182 -6.05 7.46 11.01
C LEU A 182 -4.58 7.35 10.57
N GLY A 183 -3.78 8.33 11.00
CA GLY A 183 -2.32 8.32 11.00
C GLY A 183 -1.74 8.19 12.41
N LEU A 184 -0.41 8.13 12.50
CA LEU A 184 0.31 7.96 13.76
C LEU A 184 1.26 9.15 13.99
N GLU A 185 1.25 9.75 15.16
CA GLU A 185 2.20 10.79 15.55
C GLU A 185 3.41 10.14 16.24
N VAL A 186 4.61 10.39 15.69
CA VAL A 186 5.85 9.71 16.08
C VAL A 186 6.96 10.74 16.31
N GLY A 187 7.35 10.93 17.56
CA GLY A 187 8.48 11.77 17.94
C GLY A 187 9.72 10.94 18.24
N THR A 188 10.70 10.89 17.34
CA THR A 188 11.94 10.14 17.55
C THR A 188 13.10 10.66 16.70
N ILE A 189 14.32 10.47 17.20
CA ILE A 189 15.57 10.66 16.44
C ILE A 189 16.25 9.32 16.12
N SER A 190 15.66 8.21 16.58
CA SER A 190 16.15 6.86 16.32
C SER A 190 15.55 6.32 15.03
N THR A 191 16.43 5.95 14.10
CA THR A 191 16.08 5.26 12.86
C THR A 191 15.43 3.91 13.15
N ASP A 192 15.91 3.18 14.16
CA ASP A 192 15.39 1.86 14.51
C ASP A 192 13.95 1.93 15.00
N VAL A 193 13.64 2.91 15.86
CA VAL A 193 12.27 3.16 16.33
C VAL A 193 11.35 3.43 15.14
N LEU A 194 11.77 4.29 14.21
CA LEU A 194 10.96 4.67 13.06
C LEU A 194 10.77 3.49 12.10
N SER A 195 11.81 2.71 11.84
CA SER A 195 11.78 1.48 11.02
C SER A 195 10.83 0.43 11.62
N HIS A 196 10.88 0.20 12.94
CA HIS A 196 9.96 -0.74 13.59
C HIS A 196 8.50 -0.29 13.47
N ILE A 197 8.22 1.00 13.65
CA ILE A 197 6.87 1.55 13.49
C ILE A 197 6.40 1.38 12.04
N ARG A 198 7.24 1.74 11.06
CA ARG A 198 6.94 1.60 9.64
C ARG A 198 6.69 0.14 9.24
N ALA A 199 7.43 -0.82 9.81
CA ALA A 199 7.23 -2.25 9.56
C ALA A 199 5.88 -2.77 10.09
N ILE A 200 5.43 -2.28 11.24
CA ILE A 200 4.13 -2.69 11.84
C ILE A 200 2.94 -2.05 11.12
N ALA A 201 3.11 -0.82 10.62
CA ALA A 201 2.07 0.02 10.05
C ALA A 201 2.51 0.64 8.70
N PRO A 202 2.79 -0.19 7.66
CA PRO A 202 3.32 0.28 6.38
C PRO A 202 2.36 1.21 5.62
N GLU A 203 1.05 1.03 5.82
CA GLU A 203 -0.01 1.79 5.16
C GLU A 203 -0.30 3.16 5.82
N ARG A 204 0.17 3.39 7.05
CA ARG A 204 -0.19 4.58 7.83
C ARG A 204 0.65 5.79 7.47
N ILE A 205 0.04 6.97 7.45
CA ILE A 205 0.80 8.24 7.44
C ILE A 205 1.39 8.45 8.84
N LEU A 206 2.68 8.73 8.89
CA LEU A 206 3.40 9.10 10.11
C LEU A 206 3.56 10.62 10.16
N LEU A 207 3.06 11.25 11.22
CA LEU A 207 3.31 12.65 11.55
C LEU A 207 4.56 12.71 12.44
N ALA A 208 5.71 13.04 11.83
CA ALA A 208 6.98 13.07 12.54
C ALA A 208 7.07 14.28 13.47
N ARG A 209 7.79 14.09 14.59
CA ARG A 209 8.14 15.15 15.53
C ARG A 209 9.57 14.98 16.03
N SER A 210 10.15 16.09 16.49
CA SER A 210 11.43 16.09 17.20
C SER A 210 12.58 15.38 16.45
N ILE A 211 12.61 15.48 15.13
CA ILE A 211 13.61 14.79 14.29
C ILE A 211 14.92 15.57 14.13
N TRP A 212 14.97 16.83 14.58
CA TRP A 212 16.03 17.81 14.29
C TRP A 212 17.15 17.88 15.35
N ALA A 213 17.50 16.77 16.01
CA ALA A 213 18.55 16.79 17.03
C ALA A 213 19.97 16.83 16.44
N GLU A 214 20.91 17.43 17.17
CA GLU A 214 22.33 17.45 16.83
C GLU A 214 22.88 16.03 16.62
N GLY A 215 23.51 15.79 15.47
CA GLY A 215 24.06 14.48 15.09
C GLY A 215 23.10 13.53 14.37
N GLY A 216 21.83 13.91 14.18
CA GLY A 216 20.85 13.14 13.41
C GLY A 216 21.10 13.20 11.91
N ASN A 217 21.16 12.04 11.24
CA ASN A 217 21.23 11.97 9.78
C ASN A 217 19.81 11.99 9.21
N LEU A 218 19.34 13.16 8.76
CA LEU A 218 18.01 13.35 8.16
C LEU A 218 17.73 12.29 7.07
N ASN A 219 18.70 12.01 6.20
CA ASN A 219 18.52 11.04 5.12
C ASN A 219 18.23 9.62 5.63
N GLN A 220 18.85 9.21 6.74
CA GLN A 220 18.57 7.91 7.35
C GLN A 220 17.19 7.87 8.03
N LEU A 221 16.78 8.97 8.68
CA LEU A 221 15.44 9.08 9.26
C LEU A 221 14.36 9.08 8.16
N LEU A 222 14.60 9.77 7.06
CA LEU A 222 13.73 9.74 5.88
C LEU A 222 13.64 8.32 5.31
N ALA A 223 14.76 7.64 5.12
CA ALA A 223 14.77 6.27 4.60
C ALA A 223 14.03 5.29 5.52
N ALA A 224 14.15 5.45 6.85
CA ALA A 224 13.45 4.62 7.84
C ALA A 224 11.94 4.92 7.91
N GLY A 225 11.55 6.18 7.67
CA GLY A 225 10.17 6.65 7.86
C GLY A 225 9.31 6.67 6.60
N LEU A 226 9.89 6.82 5.41
CA LEU A 226 9.14 6.81 4.14
C LEU A 226 8.62 5.40 3.82
N ASN A 227 7.48 5.34 3.12
CA ASN A 227 7.00 4.10 2.54
C ASN A 227 7.71 3.81 1.19
N ALA A 228 7.43 2.66 0.59
CA ALA A 228 8.04 2.23 -0.68
C ALA A 228 7.81 3.21 -1.86
N ASN A 229 6.79 4.07 -1.77
CA ASN A 229 6.47 5.08 -2.78
C ASN A 229 7.14 6.45 -2.48
N GLY A 230 8.08 6.52 -1.53
CA GLY A 230 8.74 7.77 -1.14
C GLY A 230 7.77 8.78 -0.49
N ASN A 231 6.70 8.30 0.17
CA ASN A 231 5.66 9.12 0.81
C ASN A 231 5.34 8.60 2.23
N GLY A 232 4.22 9.04 2.81
CA GLY A 232 3.69 8.49 4.07
C GLY A 232 4.38 8.99 5.34
N LEU A 233 5.27 9.98 5.23
CA LEU A 233 5.92 10.66 6.35
C LEU A 233 5.72 12.17 6.20
N LEU A 234 5.11 12.81 7.20
CA LEU A 234 4.99 14.26 7.28
C LEU A 234 6.08 14.79 8.21
N ILE A 235 6.76 15.85 7.78
CA ILE A 235 8.02 16.32 8.37
C ILE A 235 7.83 17.74 8.90
N PRO A 236 8.11 18.03 10.18
CA PRO A 236 7.96 19.37 10.72
C PRO A 236 9.04 20.28 10.15
N VAL A 237 8.69 21.49 9.72
CA VAL A 237 9.68 22.55 9.50
C VAL A 237 10.40 22.87 10.83
N PRO A 238 11.75 22.90 10.85
CA PRO A 238 12.52 23.33 12.02
C PRO A 238 12.10 24.71 12.53
N GLN A 239 12.00 24.86 13.85
CA GLN A 239 11.50 26.10 14.46
C GLN A 239 12.47 27.29 14.30
N ASP A 240 13.78 27.03 14.28
CA ASP A 240 14.84 28.00 14.05
C ASP A 240 14.76 28.66 12.66
N ILE A 241 14.28 27.93 11.65
CA ILE A 241 14.03 28.49 10.31
C ILE A 241 12.96 29.59 10.38
N LEU A 242 11.95 29.45 11.24
CA LEU A 242 10.82 30.38 11.34
C LEU A 242 11.20 31.75 11.90
N SER A 243 12.30 31.83 12.64
CA SER A 243 12.85 33.06 13.21
C SER A 243 13.93 33.70 12.33
N SER A 244 14.26 33.09 11.18
CA SER A 244 15.26 33.63 10.25
C SER A 244 14.71 34.77 9.39
N ASP A 245 15.61 35.57 8.79
CA ASP A 245 15.23 36.67 7.90
C ASP A 245 14.56 36.19 6.60
N ASN A 246 14.84 34.95 6.16
CA ASN A 246 14.36 34.40 4.88
C ASN A 246 13.88 32.93 5.04
N PRO A 247 12.78 32.69 5.77
CA PRO A 247 12.29 31.34 6.04
C PRO A 247 11.91 30.58 4.77
N SER A 248 11.36 31.26 3.76
CA SER A 248 10.95 30.65 2.48
C SER A 248 12.12 29.98 1.76
N THR A 249 13.27 30.64 1.67
CA THR A 249 14.47 30.10 0.99
C THR A 249 15.01 28.86 1.70
N GLN A 250 15.04 28.88 3.04
CA GLN A 250 15.53 27.74 3.82
C GLN A 250 14.57 26.55 3.75
N ILE A 251 13.25 26.79 3.83
CA ILE A 251 12.22 25.76 3.65
C ILE A 251 12.29 25.17 2.24
N GLN A 252 12.54 26.00 1.22
CA GLN A 252 12.70 25.51 -0.16
C GLN A 252 13.92 24.59 -0.29
N SER A 253 15.05 24.94 0.32
CA SER A 253 16.24 24.09 0.34
C SER A 253 15.97 22.76 1.05
N LEU A 254 15.30 22.81 2.20
CA LEU A 254 14.93 21.62 2.96
C LEU A 254 14.00 20.70 2.18
N ARG A 255 13.01 21.27 1.49
CA ARG A 255 12.10 20.53 0.60
C ARG A 255 12.87 19.81 -0.51
N GLN A 256 13.86 20.47 -1.12
CA GLN A 256 14.69 19.88 -2.15
C GLN A 256 15.52 18.70 -1.62
N GLU A 257 16.14 18.83 -0.45
CA GLU A 257 16.88 17.75 0.20
C GLU A 257 15.98 16.53 0.48
N ILE A 258 14.79 16.77 1.04
CA ILE A 258 13.81 15.71 1.30
C ILE A 258 13.41 15.02 -0.02
N ASN A 259 13.14 15.79 -1.07
CA ASN A 259 12.72 15.24 -2.37
C ASN A 259 13.79 14.38 -3.03
N GLN A 260 15.07 14.74 -2.91
CA GLN A 260 16.16 13.89 -3.40
C GLN A 260 16.18 12.53 -2.70
N THR A 261 15.87 12.48 -1.40
CA THR A 261 15.78 11.22 -0.67
C THR A 261 14.51 10.45 -1.01
N ARG A 262 13.38 11.13 -1.24
CA ARG A 262 12.15 10.48 -1.76
C ARG A 262 12.39 9.80 -3.10
N GLU A 263 13.10 10.47 -4.02
CA GLU A 263 13.48 9.92 -5.31
C GLU A 263 14.39 8.71 -5.17
N ARG A 264 15.40 8.77 -4.27
CA ARG A 264 16.27 7.62 -3.96
C ARG A 264 15.47 6.44 -3.43
N VAL A 265 14.64 6.64 -2.41
CA VAL A 265 13.77 5.58 -1.84
C VAL A 265 12.83 5.01 -2.89
N THR A 266 12.24 5.86 -3.74
CA THR A 266 11.35 5.38 -4.81
C THR A 266 12.14 4.60 -5.86
N SER A 267 13.36 5.00 -6.20
CA SER A 267 14.22 4.28 -7.15
C SER A 267 14.74 2.94 -6.59
N GLU A 268 14.97 2.87 -5.27
CA GLU A 268 15.36 1.67 -4.54
C GLU A 268 14.15 0.73 -4.31
N GLY A 269 12.98 1.28 -3.98
CA GLY A 269 11.71 0.55 -3.83
C GLY A 269 11.05 0.16 -5.16
N SER A 270 11.43 0.81 -6.26
CA SER A 270 11.08 0.41 -7.64
C SER A 270 11.98 -0.71 -8.17
N ARG A 271 13.03 -1.10 -7.43
CA ARG A 271 13.54 -2.46 -7.59
C ARG A 271 12.52 -3.34 -6.88
N CYS A 272 11.78 -4.13 -7.66
CA CYS A 272 11.19 -5.37 -7.17
C CYS A 272 12.11 -5.91 -6.08
N SER A 273 11.61 -6.05 -4.86
CA SER A 273 12.32 -6.80 -3.83
C SER A 273 12.67 -8.12 -4.47
N VAL A 274 13.93 -8.27 -4.90
CA VAL A 274 14.35 -9.44 -5.64
C VAL A 274 14.13 -10.57 -4.66
N TRP A 275 13.07 -11.33 -4.86
CA TRP A 275 12.87 -12.57 -4.14
C TRP A 275 14.14 -13.37 -4.37
N LEU A 276 14.85 -13.68 -3.29
CA LEU A 276 16.05 -14.49 -3.30
C LEU A 276 15.70 -15.80 -2.62
N PRO A 277 16.02 -16.95 -3.22
CA PRO A 277 15.83 -18.22 -2.55
C PRO A 277 16.68 -18.26 -1.28
N ASP A 278 16.06 -18.62 -0.16
CA ASP A 278 16.72 -18.92 1.12
C ASP A 278 17.28 -20.36 1.16
N VAL A 279 17.16 -21.09 0.05
CA VAL A 279 17.59 -22.48 -0.11
C VAL A 279 18.59 -22.59 -1.26
N CYS A 280 19.67 -23.35 -1.05
CA CYS A 280 20.61 -23.74 -2.09
C CYS A 280 20.54 -25.25 -2.29
N LEU A 281 19.81 -25.70 -3.33
CA LEU A 281 19.74 -27.11 -3.70
C LEU A 281 20.95 -27.50 -4.56
N LEU A 282 21.52 -28.69 -4.32
CA LEU A 282 22.68 -29.21 -5.08
C LEU A 282 22.34 -29.41 -6.57
N ASN A 283 21.09 -29.76 -6.86
CA ASN A 283 20.50 -29.78 -8.20
C ASN A 283 19.40 -28.73 -8.23
N GLN A 284 19.45 -27.77 -9.17
CA GLN A 284 18.43 -26.75 -9.30
C GLN A 284 17.36 -27.23 -10.30
N PRO A 285 16.14 -27.59 -9.86
CA PRO A 285 15.07 -27.92 -10.80
C PRO A 285 14.68 -26.67 -11.63
N PRO A 286 14.18 -26.86 -12.87
CA PRO A 286 13.70 -25.75 -13.67
C PRO A 286 12.60 -25.00 -12.90
N TYR A 287 12.64 -23.66 -12.96
CA TYR A 287 11.68 -22.79 -12.27
C TYR A 287 11.64 -22.91 -10.73
N LEU A 288 12.69 -23.42 -10.08
CA LEU A 288 12.85 -23.48 -8.61
C LEU A 288 12.33 -22.22 -7.91
N ASP A 289 12.87 -21.05 -8.29
CA ASP A 289 12.54 -19.77 -7.68
C ASP A 289 11.06 -19.39 -7.85
N LEU A 290 10.47 -19.74 -8.99
CA LEU A 290 9.07 -19.44 -9.28
C LEU A 290 8.14 -20.35 -8.45
N ILE A 291 8.48 -21.63 -8.30
CA ILE A 291 7.72 -22.58 -7.47
C ILE A 291 7.72 -22.13 -6.00
N LEU A 292 8.88 -21.74 -5.48
CA LEU A 292 9.00 -21.24 -4.11
C LEU A 292 8.22 -19.93 -3.91
N GLN A 293 8.31 -18.99 -4.85
CA GLN A 293 7.51 -17.75 -4.82
C GLN A 293 6.00 -18.03 -4.80
N LEU A 294 5.51 -18.97 -5.62
CA LEU A 294 4.09 -19.34 -5.65
C LEU A 294 3.61 -19.88 -4.29
N TYR A 295 4.45 -20.66 -3.62
CA TYR A 295 4.15 -21.12 -2.26
C TYR A 295 4.13 -19.96 -1.26
N ASP A 296 5.16 -19.11 -1.27
CA ASP A 296 5.32 -18.02 -0.30
C ASP A 296 4.20 -16.97 -0.42
N ILE A 297 3.68 -16.69 -1.62
CA ILE A 297 2.51 -15.81 -1.83
C ILE A 297 1.15 -16.50 -1.56
N GLY A 298 1.18 -17.76 -1.14
CA GLY A 298 -0.01 -18.54 -0.78
C GLY A 298 -0.87 -18.95 -1.96
N CYS A 299 -0.28 -19.14 -3.15
CA CYS A 299 -1.00 -19.77 -4.27
C CYS A 299 -1.26 -21.25 -4.02
N ILE A 300 -0.44 -21.92 -3.20
CA ILE A 300 -0.63 -23.33 -2.82
C ILE A 300 -1.01 -23.36 -1.34
N ALA A 301 -2.22 -23.84 -1.05
CA ALA A 301 -2.75 -23.91 0.31
C ALA A 301 -3.10 -25.35 0.69
N PHE A 302 -2.82 -25.73 1.94
CA PHE A 302 -3.12 -27.05 2.49
C PHE A 302 -4.27 -26.96 3.50
N GLY A 303 -5.18 -27.92 3.49
CA GLY A 303 -6.39 -27.91 4.32
C GLY A 303 -7.50 -28.77 3.72
N ASN A 304 -8.67 -28.77 4.34
CA ASN A 304 -9.83 -29.50 3.84
C ASN A 304 -10.67 -28.60 2.93
N PHE A 305 -10.47 -28.69 1.62
CA PHE A 305 -11.20 -27.88 0.63
C PHE A 305 -12.36 -28.67 0.03
N VAL A 306 -13.57 -28.16 0.16
CA VAL A 306 -14.78 -28.79 -0.41
C VAL A 306 -14.91 -28.37 -1.88
N GLN A 307 -14.85 -29.32 -2.79
CA GLN A 307 -15.07 -29.10 -4.22
C GLN A 307 -16.57 -28.93 -4.55
N ALA A 308 -16.88 -28.42 -5.74
CA ALA A 308 -18.27 -28.32 -6.23
C ALA A 308 -18.99 -29.68 -6.31
N SER A 309 -18.25 -30.78 -6.35
CA SER A 309 -18.74 -32.16 -6.28
C SER A 309 -19.09 -32.64 -4.86
N GLY A 310 -18.74 -31.87 -3.83
CA GLY A 310 -18.86 -32.25 -2.41
C GLY A 310 -17.66 -33.05 -1.88
N ALA A 311 -16.71 -33.45 -2.73
CA ALA A 311 -15.48 -34.12 -2.30
C ALA A 311 -14.56 -33.16 -1.52
N ILE A 312 -13.87 -33.68 -0.50
CA ILE A 312 -12.87 -32.94 0.27
C ILE A 312 -11.49 -33.22 -0.33
N PHE A 313 -10.79 -32.17 -0.74
CA PHE A 313 -9.41 -32.23 -1.24
C PHE A 313 -8.43 -31.68 -0.19
N PRO A 314 -7.25 -32.28 -0.01
CA PRO A 314 -6.31 -31.91 1.04
C PRO A 314 -5.47 -30.66 0.71
N TYR A 315 -5.60 -30.11 -0.50
CA TYR A 315 -4.96 -28.87 -0.92
C TYR A 315 -5.78 -28.13 -1.99
N TYR A 316 -5.42 -26.88 -2.23
CA TYR A 316 -5.99 -26.02 -3.26
C TYR A 316 -4.91 -25.13 -3.88
N ILE A 317 -4.95 -24.98 -5.20
CA ILE A 317 -4.06 -24.10 -5.96
C ILE A 317 -4.89 -22.93 -6.51
N ASP A 318 -4.60 -21.71 -6.06
CA ASP A 318 -5.26 -20.48 -6.49
C ASP A 318 -4.29 -19.53 -7.21
N LEU A 319 -4.19 -19.70 -8.52
CA LEU A 319 -3.37 -18.83 -9.36
C LEU A 319 -3.99 -17.45 -9.59
N ARG A 320 -5.20 -17.14 -9.07
CA ARG A 320 -5.78 -15.79 -9.20
C ARG A 320 -5.00 -14.75 -8.40
N LYS A 321 -4.27 -15.17 -7.36
CA LYS A 321 -3.46 -14.28 -6.52
C LYS A 321 -2.23 -13.70 -7.23
N ILE A 322 -1.79 -14.31 -8.34
CA ILE A 322 -0.57 -13.88 -9.04
C ILE A 322 -0.70 -12.45 -9.59
N ILE A 323 -1.92 -12.01 -9.94
CA ILE A 323 -2.14 -10.68 -10.53
C ILE A 323 -1.81 -9.53 -9.56
N SER A 324 -1.81 -9.80 -8.26
CA SER A 324 -1.41 -8.84 -7.22
C SER A 324 0.12 -8.82 -7.00
N ASN A 325 0.86 -9.67 -7.72
CA ASN A 325 2.31 -9.82 -7.60
C ASN A 325 2.99 -9.69 -8.99
N PRO A 326 3.19 -8.46 -9.51
CA PRO A 326 3.60 -8.23 -10.90
C PRO A 326 4.90 -8.93 -11.32
N GLN A 327 5.88 -9.06 -10.41
CA GLN A 327 7.14 -9.77 -10.69
C GLN A 327 6.90 -11.26 -10.96
N VAL A 328 6.19 -11.94 -10.05
CA VAL A 328 5.82 -13.36 -10.20
C VAL A 328 4.98 -13.53 -11.46
N PHE A 329 4.05 -12.61 -11.68
CA PHE A 329 3.20 -12.65 -12.85
C PHE A 329 4.00 -12.51 -14.15
N GLU A 330 5.01 -11.63 -14.21
CA GLU A 330 5.94 -11.56 -15.35
C GLU A 330 6.61 -12.93 -15.56
N GLN A 331 7.22 -13.51 -14.53
CA GLN A 331 7.95 -14.78 -14.64
C GLN A 331 7.06 -15.89 -15.22
N ILE A 332 5.79 -15.92 -14.79
CA ILE A 332 4.77 -16.82 -15.35
C ILE A 332 4.56 -16.51 -16.84
N LEU A 333 4.32 -15.26 -17.22
CA LEU A 333 4.16 -14.86 -18.63
C LEU A 333 5.38 -15.22 -19.48
N SER A 334 6.60 -15.06 -18.96
CA SER A 334 7.84 -15.48 -19.61
C SER A 334 7.87 -16.99 -19.84
N ALA A 335 7.47 -17.77 -18.86
CA ALA A 335 7.46 -19.22 -18.96
C ALA A 335 6.42 -19.74 -19.98
N TYR A 336 5.22 -19.15 -20.01
CA TYR A 336 4.23 -19.39 -21.07
C TYR A 336 4.74 -18.98 -22.45
N ALA A 337 5.38 -17.81 -22.54
CA ALA A 337 5.90 -17.28 -23.79
C ALA A 337 6.95 -18.21 -24.43
N ASN A 338 7.80 -18.85 -23.62
CA ASN A 338 8.79 -19.82 -24.11
C ASN A 338 8.13 -21.01 -24.81
N ILE A 339 6.95 -21.46 -24.36
CA ILE A 339 6.17 -22.50 -25.04
C ILE A 339 5.55 -21.92 -26.32
N LEU A 340 4.86 -20.79 -26.19
CA LEU A 340 4.10 -20.18 -27.29
C LEU A 340 4.97 -19.77 -28.48
N GLN A 341 6.21 -19.34 -28.26
CA GLN A 341 7.14 -18.97 -29.34
C GLN A 341 7.48 -20.14 -30.28
N ASN A 342 7.28 -21.38 -29.83
CA ASN A 342 7.51 -22.59 -30.64
C ASN A 342 6.26 -23.10 -31.35
N LEU A 343 5.12 -22.41 -31.21
CA LEU A 343 3.84 -22.76 -31.82
C LEU A 343 3.48 -21.78 -32.94
N SER A 344 2.64 -22.23 -33.87
CA SER A 344 2.14 -21.41 -34.98
C SER A 344 0.64 -21.17 -34.81
N PHE A 345 0.24 -19.92 -34.59
CA PHE A 345 -1.14 -19.51 -34.39
C PHE A 345 -1.32 -18.04 -34.77
N ASP A 346 -2.57 -17.63 -35.00
CA ASP A 346 -2.94 -16.25 -35.35
C ASP A 346 -3.38 -15.43 -34.13
N ARG A 347 -3.97 -16.08 -33.11
CA ARG A 347 -4.52 -15.43 -31.91
C ARG A 347 -4.37 -16.26 -30.64
N ILE A 348 -4.41 -15.56 -29.51
CA ILE A 348 -4.47 -16.15 -28.16
C ILE A 348 -5.92 -16.12 -27.66
N ALA A 349 -6.41 -17.25 -27.14
CA ALA A 349 -7.71 -17.32 -26.47
C ALA A 349 -7.55 -17.67 -24.98
N GLY A 350 -7.89 -16.73 -24.10
CA GLY A 350 -7.88 -16.96 -22.65
C GLY A 350 -9.21 -17.54 -22.15
N ILE A 351 -9.17 -18.55 -21.27
CA ILE A 351 -10.38 -19.15 -20.69
C ILE A 351 -10.82 -18.38 -19.41
N PRO A 352 -12.01 -17.75 -19.38
CA PRO A 352 -12.40 -16.96 -18.23
C PRO A 352 -12.72 -17.78 -16.97
N TYR A 353 -12.43 -17.30 -15.76
CA TYR A 353 -11.80 -16.01 -15.42
C TYR A 353 -10.33 -16.15 -15.03
N GLY A 354 -9.87 -17.35 -14.70
CA GLY A 354 -8.55 -17.58 -14.08
C GLY A 354 -7.39 -17.21 -14.99
N SER A 355 -7.44 -17.61 -16.26
CA SER A 355 -6.38 -17.37 -17.23
C SER A 355 -6.56 -16.12 -18.09
N LEU A 356 -7.66 -15.37 -17.91
CA LEU A 356 -7.93 -14.16 -18.69
C LEU A 356 -6.85 -13.06 -18.48
N PRO A 357 -6.39 -12.77 -17.24
CA PRO A 357 -5.26 -11.87 -17.03
C PRO A 357 -3.99 -12.38 -17.71
N THR A 358 -3.68 -13.68 -17.57
CA THR A 358 -2.51 -14.31 -18.18
C THR A 358 -2.52 -14.19 -19.70
N ALA A 359 -3.64 -14.52 -20.34
CA ALA A 359 -3.81 -14.38 -21.79
C ALA A 359 -3.69 -12.91 -22.24
N THR A 360 -4.19 -11.96 -21.45
CA THR A 360 -4.02 -10.53 -21.71
C THR A 360 -2.56 -10.12 -21.65
N GLY A 361 -1.83 -10.55 -20.63
CA GLY A 361 -0.39 -10.31 -20.48
C GLY A 361 0.42 -10.90 -21.64
N LEU A 362 0.09 -12.12 -22.06
CA LEU A 362 0.75 -12.79 -23.18
C LEU A 362 0.46 -12.10 -24.51
N ALA A 363 -0.78 -11.66 -24.74
CA ALA A 363 -1.17 -10.92 -25.94
C ALA A 363 -0.38 -9.62 -26.08
N LEU A 364 -0.24 -8.86 -25.00
CA LEU A 364 0.57 -7.64 -24.96
C LEU A 364 2.06 -7.93 -25.18
N ARG A 365 2.60 -8.96 -24.52
CA ARG A 365 4.02 -9.31 -24.57
C ARG A 365 4.45 -9.81 -25.95
N LEU A 366 3.69 -10.76 -26.50
CA LEU A 366 4.01 -11.43 -27.76
C LEU A 366 3.43 -10.68 -28.97
N ASN A 367 2.69 -9.60 -28.73
CA ASN A 367 2.02 -8.79 -29.75
C ASN A 367 1.04 -9.61 -30.63
N TYR A 368 0.29 -10.52 -30.00
CA TYR A 368 -0.77 -11.27 -30.66
C TYR A 368 -2.15 -10.72 -30.27
N PRO A 369 -3.10 -10.64 -31.21
CA PRO A 369 -4.48 -10.34 -30.87
C PRO A 369 -5.08 -11.38 -29.92
N MET A 370 -5.88 -10.92 -28.97
CA MET A 370 -6.58 -11.77 -28.00
C MET A 370 -8.07 -11.87 -28.29
N ILE A 371 -8.63 -13.06 -28.06
CA ILE A 371 -10.06 -13.32 -27.96
C ILE A 371 -10.36 -14.10 -26.67
N TYR A 372 -11.63 -14.23 -26.29
CA TYR A 372 -12.01 -15.19 -25.24
C TYR A 372 -13.46 -15.66 -25.38
N PRO A 373 -13.76 -16.94 -25.12
CA PRO A 373 -15.13 -17.44 -25.08
C PRO A 373 -15.82 -16.96 -23.80
N ARG A 374 -17.03 -16.41 -23.92
CA ARG A 374 -17.80 -15.98 -22.75
C ARG A 374 -18.23 -17.20 -21.91
N LYS A 375 -18.21 -17.02 -20.57
CA LYS A 375 -18.71 -18.04 -19.63
C LYS A 375 -20.24 -18.14 -19.67
N GLU A 376 -20.92 -17.00 -19.71
CA GLU A 376 -22.39 -16.89 -19.70
C GLU A 376 -22.94 -16.36 -21.03
N VAL A 377 -24.12 -16.82 -21.44
CA VAL A 377 -24.84 -16.31 -22.61
C VAL A 377 -25.85 -15.24 -22.15
N LYS A 378 -25.69 -13.99 -22.62
CA LYS A 378 -26.64 -12.92 -22.30
C LYS A 378 -28.01 -13.20 -22.94
N ALA A 379 -29.09 -13.02 -22.19
CA ALA A 379 -30.47 -13.16 -22.66
C ALA A 379 -30.88 -12.08 -23.69
N HIS A 380 -30.25 -10.90 -23.64
CA HIS A 380 -30.52 -9.77 -24.55
C HIS A 380 -29.22 -9.14 -25.08
N GLY A 381 -29.19 -8.85 -26.39
CA GLY A 381 -28.02 -8.32 -27.12
C GLY A 381 -27.59 -9.23 -28.28
N SER A 382 -26.54 -8.84 -29.03
CA SER A 382 -25.94 -9.73 -30.03
C SER A 382 -25.44 -10.99 -29.32
N ARG A 383 -25.94 -12.17 -29.73
CA ARG A 383 -25.65 -13.49 -29.11
C ARG A 383 -24.20 -13.96 -29.37
N ARG A 384 -23.23 -13.06 -29.28
CA ARG A 384 -21.81 -13.34 -29.48
C ARG A 384 -21.30 -14.21 -28.34
N LEU A 385 -20.83 -15.41 -28.72
CA LEU A 385 -20.25 -16.41 -27.83
C LEU A 385 -18.79 -16.09 -27.47
N ILE A 386 -18.12 -15.28 -28.29
CA ILE A 386 -16.70 -14.93 -28.19
C ILE A 386 -16.55 -13.41 -28.23
N GLU A 387 -15.65 -12.90 -27.39
CA GLU A 387 -15.25 -11.49 -27.36
C GLU A 387 -13.94 -11.29 -28.11
N GLY A 388 -13.81 -10.13 -28.74
CA GLY A 388 -12.71 -9.79 -29.65
C GLY A 388 -13.07 -9.97 -31.13
N ASN A 389 -12.19 -9.47 -32.00
CA ASN A 389 -12.36 -9.55 -33.45
C ASN A 389 -11.59 -10.74 -33.99
N PHE A 390 -12.19 -11.51 -34.89
CA PHE A 390 -11.57 -12.66 -35.53
C PHE A 390 -12.24 -12.97 -36.88
N SER A 391 -11.56 -13.77 -37.69
CA SER A 391 -12.05 -14.29 -38.97
C SER A 391 -12.15 -15.82 -38.90
N ALA A 392 -13.14 -16.40 -39.57
CA ALA A 392 -13.24 -17.86 -39.67
C ALA A 392 -12.00 -18.43 -40.40
N GLY A 393 -11.49 -19.57 -39.94
CA GLY A 393 -10.30 -20.24 -40.43
C GLY A 393 -9.00 -19.86 -39.72
N GLU A 394 -8.99 -18.80 -38.90
CA GLU A 394 -7.82 -18.43 -38.09
C GLU A 394 -7.52 -19.52 -37.05
N THR A 395 -6.23 -19.76 -36.81
CA THR A 395 -5.71 -20.72 -35.83
C THR A 395 -5.50 -20.03 -34.49
N VAL A 396 -5.98 -20.67 -33.42
CA VAL A 396 -6.01 -20.10 -32.08
C VAL A 396 -5.36 -21.06 -31.10
N VAL A 397 -4.47 -20.51 -30.27
CA VAL A 397 -3.94 -21.21 -29.10
C VAL A 397 -4.78 -20.87 -27.88
N VAL A 398 -5.21 -21.89 -27.14
CA VAL A 398 -5.98 -21.70 -25.89
C VAL A 398 -5.01 -21.61 -24.72
N VAL A 399 -5.20 -20.62 -23.86
CA VAL A 399 -4.46 -20.44 -22.62
C VAL A 399 -5.41 -20.68 -21.46
N ASP A 400 -5.05 -21.62 -20.57
CA ASP A 400 -5.77 -21.87 -19.31
C ASP A 400 -4.82 -21.93 -18.12
N ASP A 401 -5.31 -21.84 -16.88
CA ASP A 401 -4.46 -21.74 -15.69
C ASP A 401 -3.90 -23.10 -15.22
N ILE A 402 -4.79 -24.03 -14.87
CA ILE A 402 -4.44 -25.36 -14.32
C ILE A 402 -5.24 -26.44 -15.04
N LEU A 403 -4.54 -27.46 -15.52
CA LEU A 403 -5.16 -28.61 -16.16
C LEU A 403 -5.49 -29.72 -15.15
N ILE A 404 -6.68 -29.64 -14.53
CA ILE A 404 -7.17 -30.66 -13.58
C ILE A 404 -7.95 -31.78 -14.27
N SER A 405 -9.11 -31.45 -14.86
CA SER A 405 -9.92 -32.42 -15.62
C SER A 405 -9.90 -32.18 -17.13
N GLY A 406 -9.37 -31.03 -17.56
CA GLY A 406 -9.42 -30.56 -18.95
C GLY A 406 -10.78 -30.03 -19.41
N LYS A 407 -11.84 -30.16 -18.60
CA LYS A 407 -13.21 -29.79 -18.98
C LYS A 407 -13.34 -28.31 -19.39
N SER A 408 -12.78 -27.41 -18.58
CA SER A 408 -12.82 -25.95 -18.83
C SER A 408 -12.18 -25.59 -20.18
N ALA A 409 -10.95 -26.05 -20.40
CA ALA A 409 -10.21 -25.83 -21.63
C ALA A 409 -10.92 -26.45 -22.86
N MET A 410 -11.45 -27.67 -22.75
CA MET A 410 -12.21 -28.31 -23.83
C MET A 410 -13.51 -27.57 -24.16
N GLU A 411 -14.32 -27.21 -23.17
CA GLU A 411 -15.56 -26.45 -23.38
C GLU A 411 -15.27 -25.08 -24.03
N GLY A 412 -14.18 -24.43 -23.64
CA GLY A 412 -13.69 -23.22 -24.27
C GLY A 412 -13.28 -23.44 -25.72
N ALA A 413 -12.47 -24.47 -25.98
CA ALA A 413 -12.01 -24.84 -27.32
C ALA A 413 -13.17 -25.19 -28.27
N GLU A 414 -14.18 -25.94 -27.80
CA GLU A 414 -15.37 -26.27 -28.59
C GLU A 414 -16.19 -25.02 -28.95
N LYS A 415 -16.31 -24.06 -28.02
CA LYS A 415 -16.96 -22.77 -28.33
C LYS A 415 -16.21 -22.01 -29.42
N LEU A 416 -14.88 -21.99 -29.38
CA LEU A 416 -14.05 -21.36 -30.41
C LEU A 416 -14.21 -22.06 -31.77
N LYS A 417 -14.16 -23.41 -31.78
CA LYS A 417 -14.40 -24.22 -32.99
C LYS A 417 -15.78 -23.99 -33.59
N SER A 418 -16.82 -23.88 -32.75
CA SER A 418 -18.20 -23.61 -33.21
C SER A 418 -18.36 -22.25 -33.91
N ALA A 419 -17.44 -21.31 -33.68
CA ALA A 419 -17.39 -20.02 -34.36
C ALA A 419 -16.50 -20.03 -35.63
N GLY A 420 -16.02 -21.20 -36.04
CA GLY A 420 -15.21 -21.38 -37.25
C GLY A 420 -13.71 -21.16 -37.06
N LEU A 421 -13.21 -21.18 -35.82
CA LEU A 421 -11.78 -21.08 -35.52
C LEU A 421 -11.12 -22.47 -35.43
N ASN A 422 -9.86 -22.56 -35.82
CA ASN A 422 -9.07 -23.78 -35.67
C ASN A 422 -8.36 -23.77 -34.31
N VAL A 423 -8.56 -24.80 -33.48
CA VAL A 423 -7.90 -24.91 -32.17
C VAL A 423 -7.09 -26.20 -32.14
N ASN A 424 -5.76 -26.04 -32.10
CA ASN A 424 -4.81 -27.15 -32.11
C ASN A 424 -4.12 -27.33 -30.76
N ASP A 425 -3.70 -26.22 -30.15
CA ASP A 425 -2.85 -26.21 -28.96
C ASP A 425 -3.57 -25.61 -27.75
N ILE A 426 -3.38 -26.25 -26.59
CA ILE A 426 -3.83 -25.77 -25.29
C ILE A 426 -2.58 -25.67 -24.41
N VAL A 427 -2.28 -24.46 -23.93
CA VAL A 427 -1.13 -24.19 -23.07
C VAL A 427 -1.64 -23.83 -21.68
N VAL A 428 -1.13 -24.53 -20.67
CA VAL A 428 -1.47 -24.29 -19.25
C VAL A 428 -0.23 -24.00 -18.42
N PHE A 429 -0.43 -23.41 -17.24
CA PHE A 429 0.70 -23.19 -16.33
C PHE A 429 1.06 -24.49 -15.61
N ILE A 430 0.06 -25.16 -15.03
CA ILE A 430 0.26 -26.37 -14.23
C ILE A 430 -0.53 -27.52 -14.84
N ASP A 431 0.15 -28.62 -15.14
CA ASP A 431 -0.48 -29.92 -15.38
C ASP A 431 -0.64 -30.66 -14.05
N HIS A 432 -1.88 -31.00 -13.71
CA HIS A 432 -2.19 -31.74 -12.48
C HIS A 432 -1.87 -33.24 -12.59
N GLU A 433 -1.45 -33.71 -13.77
CA GLU A 433 -0.97 -35.08 -14.01
C GLU A 433 -1.96 -36.17 -13.61
N GLN A 434 -3.03 -36.35 -14.38
CA GLN A 434 -3.98 -37.47 -14.20
C GLN A 434 -4.44 -38.06 -15.53
N GLY A 435 -3.49 -38.21 -16.47
CA GLY A 435 -3.76 -38.66 -17.85
C GLY A 435 -4.62 -37.66 -18.66
N VAL A 436 -4.69 -36.40 -18.23
CA VAL A 436 -5.56 -35.38 -18.84
C VAL A 436 -5.02 -34.94 -20.20
N LYS A 437 -3.69 -34.85 -20.36
CA LYS A 437 -3.07 -34.60 -21.66
C LYS A 437 -3.42 -35.66 -22.70
N ASP A 438 -3.49 -36.94 -22.29
CA ASP A 438 -3.92 -38.02 -23.20
C ASP A 438 -5.38 -37.89 -23.60
N LYS A 439 -6.25 -37.50 -22.65
CA LYS A 439 -7.67 -37.19 -22.94
C LYS A 439 -7.79 -36.04 -23.93
N LEU A 440 -7.02 -34.97 -23.76
CA LEU A 440 -6.98 -33.84 -24.70
C LEU A 440 -6.50 -34.28 -26.08
N LYS A 441 -5.44 -35.09 -26.15
CA LYS A 441 -4.91 -35.65 -27.40
C LYS A 441 -5.92 -36.52 -28.13
N ALA A 442 -6.68 -37.35 -27.42
CA ALA A 442 -7.76 -38.16 -27.98
C ALA A 442 -8.90 -37.30 -28.58
N ASN A 443 -9.07 -36.06 -28.10
CA ASN A 443 -10.02 -35.08 -28.64
C ASN A 443 -9.38 -34.12 -29.67
N GLY A 444 -8.16 -34.41 -30.13
CA GLY A 444 -7.48 -33.65 -31.18
C GLY A 444 -6.77 -32.38 -30.71
N TYR A 445 -6.49 -32.25 -29.40
CA TYR A 445 -5.77 -31.12 -28.83
C TYR A 445 -4.35 -31.52 -28.38
N CYS A 446 -3.34 -30.72 -28.72
CA CYS A 446 -2.00 -30.84 -28.16
C CYS A 446 -1.91 -30.00 -26.89
N ALA A 447 -1.60 -30.64 -25.75
CA ALA A 447 -1.56 -29.98 -24.46
C ALA A 447 -0.11 -29.76 -24.00
N HIS A 448 0.22 -28.50 -23.71
CA HIS A 448 1.54 -28.06 -23.23
C HIS A 448 1.39 -27.51 -21.82
N ALA A 449 2.37 -27.77 -20.95
CA ALA A 449 2.37 -27.24 -19.59
C ALA A 449 3.75 -26.69 -19.23
N VAL A 450 3.77 -25.60 -18.45
CA VAL A 450 5.03 -25.02 -17.95
C VAL A 450 5.60 -25.88 -16.82
N LEU A 451 4.75 -26.28 -15.88
CA LEU A 451 5.08 -27.10 -14.72
C LEU A 451 4.14 -28.29 -14.63
N THR A 452 4.59 -29.34 -13.97
CA THR A 452 3.72 -30.41 -13.49
C THR A 452 3.51 -30.34 -11.97
N ILE A 453 2.48 -31.01 -11.46
CA ILE A 453 2.27 -31.11 -10.02
C ILE A 453 3.43 -31.86 -9.35
N SER A 454 4.03 -32.85 -10.02
CA SER A 454 5.23 -33.53 -9.53
C SER A 454 6.41 -32.56 -9.39
N ASP A 455 6.67 -31.71 -10.40
CA ASP A 455 7.75 -30.70 -10.34
C ASP A 455 7.60 -29.80 -9.09
N ILE A 456 6.37 -29.33 -8.84
CA ILE A 456 6.04 -28.49 -7.69
C ILE A 456 6.24 -29.26 -6.38
N THR A 457 5.75 -30.49 -6.32
CA THR A 457 5.75 -31.32 -5.11
C THR A 457 7.16 -31.68 -4.66
N GLU A 458 8.00 -32.13 -5.60
CA GLU A 458 9.40 -32.46 -5.34
C GLU A 458 10.18 -31.22 -4.91
N THR A 459 10.06 -30.12 -5.66
CA THR A 459 10.76 -28.87 -5.38
C THR A 459 10.43 -28.32 -3.99
N LEU A 460 9.14 -28.28 -3.62
CA LEU A 460 8.74 -27.76 -2.31
C LEU A 460 9.19 -28.66 -1.16
N TYR A 461 9.25 -29.98 -1.37
CA TYR A 461 9.70 -30.91 -0.34
C TYR A 461 11.20 -30.87 -0.14
N GLU A 462 11.99 -30.86 -1.23
CA GLU A 462 13.43 -30.68 -1.17
C GLU A 462 13.83 -29.34 -0.55
N ALA A 463 13.06 -28.28 -0.81
CA ALA A 463 13.26 -26.96 -0.21
C ALA A 463 12.74 -26.84 1.24
N GLY A 464 12.18 -27.91 1.82
CA GLY A 464 11.66 -27.90 3.19
C GLY A 464 10.43 -27.00 3.40
N ARG A 465 9.74 -26.59 2.32
CA ARG A 465 8.52 -25.78 2.39
C ARG A 465 7.29 -26.58 2.78
N ILE A 466 7.29 -27.88 2.49
CA ILE A 466 6.21 -28.80 2.84
C ILE A 466 6.73 -30.02 3.60
N ASN A 467 5.91 -30.58 4.49
CA ASN A 467 6.24 -31.80 5.24
C ASN A 467 5.81 -33.07 4.49
N GLN A 468 6.19 -34.25 4.99
CA GLN A 468 5.87 -35.55 4.38
C GLN A 468 4.36 -35.77 4.14
N LYS A 469 3.51 -35.30 5.06
CA LYS A 469 2.05 -35.43 4.93
C LYS A 469 1.51 -34.55 3.79
N GLN A 470 2.05 -33.35 3.65
CA GLN A 470 1.71 -32.42 2.57
C GLN A 470 2.26 -32.90 1.21
N TYR A 471 3.45 -33.52 1.20
CA TYR A 471 4.00 -34.18 0.02
C TYR A 471 3.06 -35.29 -0.49
N GLN A 472 2.63 -36.20 0.40
CA GLN A 472 1.66 -37.25 0.06
C GLN A 472 0.34 -36.67 -0.44
N ALA A 473 -0.13 -35.59 0.18
CA ALA A 473 -1.35 -34.92 -0.23
C ALA A 473 -1.29 -34.39 -1.67
N LEU A 474 -0.15 -33.84 -2.11
CA LEU A 474 0.04 -33.37 -3.48
C LEU A 474 0.32 -34.52 -4.47
N ALA A 475 1.03 -35.55 -4.05
CA ALA A 475 1.41 -36.67 -4.91
C ALA A 475 0.27 -37.66 -5.19
N GLU A 476 -0.65 -37.84 -4.23
CA GLU A 476 -1.76 -38.81 -4.32
C GLU A 476 -3.11 -38.18 -4.69
N GLY A 477 -3.24 -36.86 -4.57
CA GLY A 477 -4.47 -36.11 -4.82
C GLY A 477 -4.47 -35.47 -6.18
#